data_AF-A0A0D2ZWL8-F1
#
_entry.id   AF-A0A0D2ZWL8-F1
#
_cell.length_a   1.000
_cell.length_b   1.000
_cell.length_c   1.000
_cell.angle_alpha   90.00
_cell.angle_beta   90.00
_cell.angle_gamma   90.00
#
_symmetry.space_group_name_H-M   'P 1'
#
loop_
_entity.id
_entity.type
_entity.pdbx_description
1 polymer ?
#
loop_
_entity_poly.entity_id
_entity_poly.type
_entity_poly.pdbx_seq_one_letter_code
_entity_poly.pdbx_strand_id
1 'polypeptide(L)'
;MEDGFVTCQIRQGCQFREFHLKCVSAGNRKTIYYEGLLTSPSIGLKESIKILEPNVPMHGFSTLAVAIFNVCLGNDKEASKVFQLFAAYHHELRSDDTCEMGESIEN
;
A
#
# COMPACT_ATOMS: atom_id res chain seq x y z
N MET A 1 5.43 17.32 10.37
CA MET A 1 5.72 16.65 11.66
C MET A 1 4.42 16.11 12.32
N GLU A 2 3.37 15.82 11.54
CA GLU A 2 2.07 15.35 12.08
C GLU A 2 1.80 13.86 11.77
N ASP A 3 2.36 13.33 10.68
CA ASP A 3 2.11 11.97 10.21
C ASP A 3 2.68 10.89 11.17
N GLY A 4 3.77 11.20 11.86
CA GLY A 4 4.40 10.31 12.85
C GLY A 4 3.61 10.13 14.15
N PHE A 5 2.79 11.12 14.53
CA PHE A 5 2.02 11.06 15.77
C PHE A 5 0.74 10.22 15.59
N VAL A 6 0.07 10.37 14.44
CA VAL A 6 -1.13 9.61 14.07
C VAL A 6 -0.84 8.12 13.93
N THR A 7 0.32 7.78 13.34
CA THR A 7 0.74 6.38 13.14
C THR A 7 1.10 5.66 14.45
N CYS A 8 1.63 6.37 15.45
CA CYS A 8 1.87 5.84 16.80
C CYS A 8 0.56 5.48 17.53
N GLN A 9 -0.46 6.34 17.46
CA GLN A 9 -1.74 6.14 18.13
C GLN A 9 -2.58 5.00 17.52
N ILE A 10 -2.29 4.56 16.30
CA ILE A 10 -2.99 3.44 15.66
C ILE A 10 -2.34 2.08 16.00
N ARG A 11 -1.00 2.03 16.18
CA ARG A 11 -0.25 0.76 16.31
C ARG A 11 -0.34 0.08 17.68
N GLN A 12 -0.45 0.82 18.79
CA GLN A 12 -0.23 0.26 20.14
C GLN A 12 -1.50 0.16 21.00
N GLY A 13 -2.60 -0.38 20.46
CA GLY A 13 -3.81 -0.62 21.25
C GLY A 13 -4.42 0.64 21.87
N CYS A 14 -4.15 1.81 21.29
CA CYS A 14 -4.61 3.09 21.83
C CYS A 14 -6.10 3.33 21.49
N GLN A 15 -6.63 4.45 21.96
CA GLN A 15 -8.06 4.84 21.93
C GLN A 15 -8.75 4.70 20.56
N PHE A 16 -8.00 4.70 19.45
CA PHE A 16 -8.56 4.66 18.11
C PHE A 16 -8.42 3.29 17.40
N ARG A 17 -7.79 2.28 18.00
CA ARG A 17 -7.60 0.96 17.34
C ARG A 17 -8.94 0.31 16.97
N GLU A 18 -9.92 0.35 17.86
CA GLU A 18 -11.24 -0.23 17.60
C GLU A 18 -11.97 0.50 16.46
N PHE A 19 -11.94 1.84 16.48
CA PHE A 19 -12.49 2.66 15.40
C PHE A 19 -11.78 2.40 14.07
N HIS A 20 -10.46 2.31 14.08
CA HIS A 20 -9.65 1.97 12.92
C HIS A 20 -10.06 0.61 12.33
N LEU A 21 -10.16 -0.44 13.14
CA LEU A 21 -10.60 -1.76 12.67
C LEU A 21 -12.04 -1.76 12.12
N LYS A 22 -12.94 -0.95 12.71
CA LYS A 22 -14.29 -0.73 12.16
C LYS A 22 -14.22 -0.08 10.78
N CYS A 23 -13.36 0.93 10.57
CA CYS A 23 -13.16 1.55 9.27
C CYS A 23 -12.54 0.59 8.24
N VAL A 24 -11.57 -0.26 8.64
CA VAL A 24 -11.03 -1.33 7.79
C VAL A 24 -12.14 -2.28 7.37
N SER A 25 -12.94 -2.76 8.33
CA SER A 25 -14.05 -3.69 8.08
C SER A 25 -15.14 -3.08 7.18
N ALA A 26 -15.32 -1.76 7.25
CA ALA A 26 -16.24 -1.01 6.39
C ALA A 26 -15.67 -0.74 4.97
N GLY A 27 -14.47 -1.20 4.66
CA GLY A 27 -13.87 -0.99 3.34
C GLY A 27 -13.30 0.43 3.13
N ASN A 28 -13.00 1.18 4.19
CA ASN A 28 -12.41 2.51 4.04
C ASN A 28 -11.00 2.41 3.44
N ARG A 29 -10.85 2.82 2.18
CA ARG A 29 -9.61 2.64 1.42
C ARG A 29 -8.39 3.29 2.08
N LYS A 30 -8.54 4.49 2.64
CA LYS A 30 -7.46 5.20 3.32
C LYS A 30 -7.05 4.46 4.60
N THR A 31 -8.00 3.96 5.38
CA THR A 31 -7.70 3.16 6.57
C THR A 31 -7.04 1.83 6.22
N ILE A 32 -7.53 1.13 5.19
CA ILE A 32 -6.93 -0.11 4.69
C ILE A 32 -5.48 0.12 4.25
N TYR A 33 -5.20 1.22 3.55
CA TYR A 33 -3.83 1.62 3.18
C TYR A 33 -2.93 1.74 4.41
N TYR A 34 -3.37 2.48 5.42
CA TYR A 34 -2.59 2.64 6.65
C TYR A 34 -2.44 1.33 7.42
N GLU A 35 -3.47 0.48 7.52
CA GLU A 35 -3.36 -0.82 8.20
C GLU A 35 -2.33 -1.72 7.50
N GLY A 36 -2.39 -1.84 6.17
CA GLY A 36 -1.42 -2.64 5.41
C GLY A 36 0.02 -2.16 5.58
N LEU A 37 0.24 -0.83 5.58
CA LEU A 37 1.56 -0.24 5.78
C LEU A 37 2.06 -0.35 7.24
N LEU A 38 1.18 -0.12 8.22
CA LEU A 38 1.53 -0.15 9.63
C LEU A 38 1.73 -1.57 10.15
N THR A 39 1.07 -2.57 9.57
CA THR A 39 1.23 -3.95 10.03
C THR A 39 2.41 -4.66 9.36
N SER A 40 2.94 -4.14 8.24
CA SER A 40 3.94 -4.84 7.41
C SER A 40 5.22 -5.29 8.13
N PRO A 41 5.82 -4.50 9.05
CA PRO A 41 7.00 -4.98 9.77
C PRO A 41 6.69 -6.11 10.76
N SER A 42 5.43 -6.28 11.16
CA SER A 42 4.99 -7.24 12.16
C SER A 42 4.40 -8.51 11.56
N ILE A 43 3.61 -8.39 10.48
CA ILE A 43 2.94 -9.54 9.85
C ILE A 43 3.64 -10.03 8.58
N GLY A 44 4.59 -9.25 8.06
CA GLY A 44 5.29 -9.55 6.81
C GLY A 44 4.63 -8.92 5.57
N LEU A 45 5.43 -8.77 4.51
CA LEU A 45 4.99 -8.08 3.29
C LEU A 45 3.89 -8.84 2.54
N LYS A 46 3.92 -10.19 2.53
CA LYS A 46 2.90 -11.01 1.83
C LYS A 46 1.52 -10.81 2.43
N GLU A 47 1.43 -10.81 3.75
CA GLU A 47 0.20 -10.61 4.51
C GLU A 47 -0.29 -9.17 4.37
N SER A 48 0.62 -8.19 4.39
CA SER A 48 0.27 -6.80 4.10
C SER A 48 -0.24 -6.58 2.68
N ILE A 49 0.29 -7.28 1.68
CA ILE A 49 -0.24 -7.24 0.31
C ILE A 49 -1.71 -7.67 0.31
N LYS A 50 -2.08 -8.77 1.00
CA LYS A 50 -3.48 -9.24 1.09
C LYS A 50 -4.41 -8.20 1.70
N ILE A 51 -3.93 -7.40 2.66
CA ILE A 51 -4.71 -6.30 3.24
C ILE A 51 -4.93 -5.19 2.20
N LEU A 52 -3.93 -4.89 1.38
CA LEU A 52 -3.96 -3.80 0.41
C LEU A 52 -4.61 -4.18 -0.93
N GLU A 53 -4.60 -5.45 -1.32
CA GLU A 53 -5.14 -5.96 -2.59
C GLU A 53 -6.56 -5.48 -2.92
N PRO A 54 -7.53 -5.46 -1.98
CA PRO A 54 -8.88 -4.98 -2.25
C PRO A 54 -8.96 -3.52 -2.75
N ASN A 55 -7.91 -2.73 -2.47
CA ASN A 55 -7.83 -1.35 -2.92
C ASN A 55 -7.23 -1.18 -4.32
N VAL A 56 -6.64 -2.23 -4.90
CA VAL A 56 -5.96 -2.18 -6.20
C VAL A 56 -6.97 -2.42 -7.36
N PRO A 57 -6.94 -1.63 -8.46
CA PRO A 57 -6.10 -0.46 -8.67
C PRO A 57 -6.77 0.84 -8.19
N MET A 58 -7.96 0.81 -7.60
CA MET A 58 -8.80 2.00 -7.38
C MET A 58 -8.27 3.04 -6.38
N HIS A 59 -7.20 2.73 -5.62
CA HIS A 59 -6.57 3.65 -4.69
C HIS A 59 -5.05 3.71 -4.92
N GLY A 60 -4.56 4.84 -5.41
CA GLY A 60 -3.18 4.98 -5.90
C GLY A 60 -2.11 4.61 -4.89
N PHE A 61 -2.20 5.10 -3.65
CA PHE A 61 -1.20 4.78 -2.62
C PHE A 61 -1.16 3.30 -2.25
N SER A 62 -2.31 2.61 -2.25
CA SER A 62 -2.35 1.15 -2.03
C SER A 62 -1.73 0.41 -3.20
N THR A 63 -2.06 0.79 -4.43
CA THR A 63 -1.49 0.21 -5.64
C THR A 63 0.04 0.37 -5.67
N LEU A 64 0.55 1.56 -5.38
CA LEU A 64 1.99 1.81 -5.31
C LEU A 64 2.66 0.98 -4.19
N ALA A 65 2.05 0.92 -3.00
CA ALA A 65 2.58 0.12 -1.89
C ALA A 65 2.64 -1.38 -2.23
N VAL A 66 1.62 -1.93 -2.90
CA VAL A 66 1.62 -3.34 -3.35
C VAL A 66 2.72 -3.59 -4.39
N ALA A 67 2.95 -2.66 -5.32
CA ALA A 67 4.05 -2.77 -6.28
C ALA A 67 5.41 -2.82 -5.55
N ILE A 68 5.67 -1.87 -4.65
CA ILE A 68 6.91 -1.80 -3.86
C ILE A 68 7.10 -3.07 -3.01
N PHE A 69 6.05 -3.56 -2.35
CA PHE A 69 6.15 -4.79 -1.55
C PHE A 69 6.49 -6.01 -2.40
N ASN A 70 5.96 -6.10 -3.63
CA ASN A 70 6.35 -7.16 -4.56
C ASN A 70 7.82 -7.04 -5.00
N VAL A 71 8.33 -5.82 -5.24
CA VAL A 71 9.77 -5.60 -5.50
C VAL A 71 10.62 -6.08 -4.33
N CYS A 72 10.27 -5.70 -3.09
CA CYS A 72 11.00 -6.13 -1.90
C CYS A 72 10.97 -7.66 -1.68
N LEU A 73 9.98 -8.36 -2.22
CA LEU A 73 9.86 -9.81 -2.18
C LEU A 73 10.58 -10.52 -3.35
N GLY A 74 11.11 -9.78 -4.34
CA GLY A 74 11.66 -10.32 -5.58
C GLY A 74 10.60 -10.87 -6.54
N ASN A 75 9.34 -10.42 -6.41
CA ASN A 75 8.23 -10.81 -7.26
C ASN A 75 8.12 -9.87 -8.47
N ASP A 76 9.19 -9.76 -9.27
CA ASP A 76 9.35 -8.72 -10.30
C ASP A 76 8.21 -8.68 -11.32
N LYS A 77 7.73 -9.86 -11.76
CA LYS A 77 6.59 -9.97 -12.68
C LYS A 77 5.30 -9.39 -12.10
N GLU A 78 5.07 -9.58 -10.80
CA GLU A 78 3.86 -9.06 -10.16
C GLU A 78 4.02 -7.57 -9.84
N ALA A 79 5.21 -7.15 -9.41
CA ALA A 79 5.53 -5.73 -9.24
C ALA A 79 5.30 -4.94 -10.53
N SER A 80 5.82 -5.43 -11.67
CA SER A 80 5.66 -4.79 -12.98
C SER A 80 4.19 -4.63 -13.36
N LYS A 81 3.37 -5.69 -13.26
CA LYS A 81 1.92 -5.60 -13.53
C LYS A 81 1.24 -4.55 -12.65
N VAL A 82 1.58 -4.48 -11.37
CA VAL A 82 0.96 -3.52 -10.45
C VAL A 82 1.44 -2.09 -10.74
N PHE A 83 2.69 -1.88 -11.16
CA PHE A 83 3.17 -0.59 -11.64
C PHE A 83 2.46 -0.14 -12.93
N GLN A 84 2.22 -1.04 -13.87
CA GLN A 84 1.38 -0.76 -15.05
C GLN A 84 -0.06 -0.40 -14.63
N LEU A 85 -0.59 -1.16 -13.65
CA LEU A 85 -1.73 -0.84 -12.79
C LEU A 85 -1.81 0.64 -12.41
N PHE A 86 -0.76 1.05 -11.72
CA PHE A 86 -0.63 2.38 -11.16
C PHE A 86 -0.58 3.45 -12.25
N ALA A 87 0.26 3.26 -13.26
CA ALA A 87 0.47 4.22 -14.35
C ALA A 87 -0.80 4.47 -15.19
N ALA A 88 -1.63 3.44 -15.37
CA ALA A 88 -2.87 3.53 -16.14
C ALA A 88 -4.02 4.23 -15.40
N TYR A 89 -4.07 4.15 -14.06
CA TYR A 89 -5.22 4.62 -13.27
C TYR A 89 -4.93 5.88 -12.43
N HIS A 90 -3.67 6.23 -12.17
CA HIS A 90 -3.29 7.31 -11.25
C HIS A 90 -2.37 8.33 -11.90
N HIS A 91 -2.78 8.89 -13.05
CA HIS A 91 -2.01 9.90 -13.78
C HIS A 91 -1.62 11.11 -12.92
N GLU A 92 -2.47 11.51 -11.97
CA GLU A 92 -2.21 12.64 -11.07
C GLU A 92 -1.13 12.34 -10.00
N LEU A 93 -0.86 11.06 -9.73
CA LEU A 93 0.15 10.60 -8.77
C LEU A 93 1.41 10.04 -9.45
N ARG A 94 1.46 10.11 -10.79
CA ARG A 94 2.57 9.63 -11.60
C ARG A 94 3.75 10.59 -11.47
N SER A 95 4.91 10.07 -11.06
CA SER A 95 6.22 10.70 -11.31
C SER A 95 6.88 9.97 -12.48
N ASP A 96 7.72 10.67 -13.24
CA ASP A 96 8.56 10.07 -14.28
C ASP A 96 9.38 8.89 -13.70
N ASP A 97 9.89 9.03 -12.47
CA ASP A 97 10.63 7.99 -11.73
C ASP A 97 9.83 6.69 -11.53
N THR A 98 8.51 6.80 -11.34
CA THR A 98 7.64 5.63 -11.12
C THR A 98 7.38 4.87 -12.42
N CYS A 99 7.44 5.56 -13.56
CA CYS A 99 7.32 4.96 -14.89
C CYS A 99 8.58 4.19 -15.26
N GLU A 100 9.75 4.80 -15.06
CA GLU A 100 11.06 4.19 -15.34
C GLU A 100 11.29 2.92 -14.51
N MET A 101 10.86 2.92 -13.25
CA MET A 101 10.95 1.74 -12.38
C MET A 101 10.13 0.57 -12.93
N GLY A 102 8.90 0.83 -13.40
CA GLY A 102 8.02 -0.20 -13.96
C GLY A 102 8.57 -0.84 -15.23
N GLU A 103 9.20 -0.04 -16.09
CA GLU A 103 9.82 -0.50 -17.35
C GLU A 103 11.15 -1.24 -17.11
N SER A 104 11.91 -0.86 -16.07
CA SER A 104 13.23 -1.43 -15.79
C SER A 104 13.18 -2.78 -15.07
N ILE A 105 12.12 -3.06 -14.32
CA ILE A 105 11.96 -4.32 -13.56
C ILE A 105 11.69 -5.53 -14.47
N GLU A 106 11.33 -5.31 -15.75
CA GLU A 106 11.05 -6.39 -16.71
C GLU A 106 12.31 -6.95 -17.42
N ASN A 107 13.49 -6.33 -17.25
CA ASN A 107 14.75 -6.72 -17.91
C ASN A 107 15.68 -7.56 -17.03
#